data_AF-A0A1H6BUL6-F1
#
_entry.id   AF-A0A1H6BUL6-F1
#
_cell.length_a   1.000
_cell.length_b   1.000
_cell.length_c   1.000
_cell.angle_alpha   90.00
_cell.angle_beta   90.00
_cell.angle_gamma   90.00
#
_symmetry.space_group_name_H-M   'P 1'
#
loop_
_entity.id
_entity.type
_entity.pdbx_description
1 polymer ?
#
loop_
_entity_poly.entity_id
_entity_poly.type
_entity_poly.pdbx_seq_one_letter_code
_entity_poly.pdbx_strand_id
1 'polypeptide(L)' 'MEDKAETADTPDAFLTALGESLKGKEGVDVGMADILRTHILKADPAQNAVTQARDAIVKLASERANPPEPEVTND' A
#
# COMPACT_ATOMS: atom_id res chain seq x y z
N MET A 1 23.04 7.39 19.44
CA MET A 1 22.36 6.21 18.89
C MET A 1 22.08 6.51 17.44
N GLU A 2 23.12 6.28 16.64
CA GLU A 2 23.05 6.13 15.20
C GLU A 2 22.35 4.81 14.90
N ASP A 3 21.57 4.77 13.80
CA ASP A 3 21.19 3.58 13.00
C ASP A 3 19.83 3.81 12.31
N LYS A 4 19.79 4.64 11.24
CA LYS A 4 18.70 4.58 10.25
C LYS A 4 18.95 5.44 8.99
N ALA A 5 20.02 5.20 8.25
CA ALA A 5 20.16 5.82 6.92
C ALA A 5 21.04 5.06 5.91
N GLU A 6 21.43 3.81 6.15
CA GLU A 6 22.28 3.05 5.20
C GLU A 6 21.50 2.21 4.17
N THR A 7 20.16 2.32 4.11
CA THR A 7 19.33 1.53 3.17
C THR A 7 18.94 2.26 1.88
N ALA A 8 19.47 3.46 1.60
CA ALA A 8 18.96 4.32 0.52
C ALA A 8 19.89 4.50 -0.69
N ASP A 9 20.82 3.58 -0.98
CA ASP A 9 21.70 3.73 -2.15
C ASP A 9 21.03 3.42 -3.51
N THR A 10 19.77 2.95 -3.50
CA THR A 10 19.01 2.73 -4.75
C THR A 10 17.62 3.38 -4.71
N PRO A 11 17.13 3.90 -5.85
CA PRO A 11 15.76 4.41 -5.95
C PRO A 11 14.70 3.39 -5.52
N ASP A 12 14.88 2.10 -5.82
CA ASP A 12 13.95 1.04 -5.41
C ASP A 12 13.88 0.87 -3.89
N ALA A 13 15.03 0.90 -3.21
CA ALA A 13 15.08 0.78 -1.76
C ALA A 13 14.44 1.99 -1.08
N PHE A 14 14.67 3.21 -1.60
CA PHE A 14 14.02 4.42 -1.13
C PHE A 14 12.50 4.35 -1.29
N LEU A 15 12.01 3.98 -2.48
CA LEU A 15 10.58 3.91 -2.77
C LEU A 15 9.87 2.80 -1.98
N THR A 16 10.57 1.68 -1.74
CA THR A 16 10.08 0.61 -0.87
C THR A 16 9.94 1.09 0.58
N ALA A 17 10.98 1.74 1.11
CA ALA A 17 10.95 2.30 2.47
C ALA A 17 9.89 3.40 2.62
N LEU A 18 9.68 4.22 1.58
CA LEU A 18 8.59 5.20 1.54
C LEU A 18 7.22 4.52 1.66
N GLY A 19 6.97 3.47 0.86
CA GLY A 19 5.74 2.69 0.93
C GLY A 19 5.50 2.06 2.31
N GLU A 20 6.56 1.59 2.97
CA GLU A 20 6.48 1.07 4.34
C GLU A 20 6.19 2.17 5.37
N SER A 21 6.84 3.34 5.24
CA SER A 21 6.58 4.47 6.13
C SER A 21 5.14 4.98 6.04
N LEU A 22 4.52 4.90 4.84
CA LEU A 22 3.14 5.31 4.63
C LEU A 22 2.16 4.40 5.37
N LYS A 23 2.41 3.08 5.45
CA LYS A 23 1.56 2.15 6.21
C LYS A 23 1.51 2.46 7.71
N GLY A 24 2.59 3.01 8.27
CA GLY A 24 2.68 3.33 9.70
C GLY A 24 2.19 4.73 10.06
N LYS A 25 1.71 5.53 9.10
CA LYS A 25 1.34 6.92 9.32
C LYS A 25 -0.13 7.06 9.67
N GLU A 26 -0.41 7.81 10.73
CA GLU A 26 -1.78 8.14 11.14
C GLU A 26 -2.54 8.86 10.01
N GLY A 27 -3.78 8.42 9.77
CA GLY A 27 -4.63 8.93 8.69
C GLY A 27 -4.31 8.37 7.30
N VAL A 28 -3.29 7.52 7.15
CA VAL A 28 -3.04 6.79 5.90
C VAL A 28 -3.73 5.45 5.95
N ASP A 29 -4.50 5.16 4.90
CA ASP A 29 -5.09 3.84 4.73
C ASP A 29 -4.02 2.79 4.40
N VAL A 30 -3.96 1.73 5.21
CA VAL A 30 -2.95 0.66 5.05
C VAL A 30 -3.06 -0.04 3.70
N GLY A 31 -4.29 -0.26 3.21
CA GLY A 31 -4.54 -0.86 1.91
C GLY A 31 -4.11 0.06 0.76
N MET A 32 -4.42 1.35 0.86
CA MET A 32 -3.95 2.37 -0.09
C MET A 32 -2.42 2.46 -0.13
N ALA A 33 -1.75 2.47 1.02
CA ALA A 33 -0.29 2.49 1.09
C ALA A 33 0.33 1.24 0.45
N ASP A 34 -0.31 0.07 0.60
CA ASP A 34 0.13 -1.17 -0.03
C ASP A 34 -0.03 -1.14 -1.56
N ILE A 35 -1.14 -0.59 -2.05
CA ILE A 35 -1.37 -0.41 -3.50
C ILE A 35 -0.32 0.53 -4.11
N LEU A 36 -0.04 1.66 -3.44
CA LEU A 36 0.99 2.59 -3.88
C LEU A 36 2.36 1.93 -3.90
N ARG A 37 2.75 1.17 -2.86
CA ARG A 37 4.00 0.39 -2.84
C ARG A 37 4.08 -0.61 -3.99
N THR A 38 2.98 -1.30 -4.28
CA THR A 38 2.95 -2.41 -5.23
C THR A 38 3.01 -1.95 -6.68
N HIS A 39 2.37 -0.82 -7.01
CA HIS A 39 2.21 -0.39 -8.39
C HIS A 39 2.96 0.91 -8.72
N ILE A 40 3.06 1.86 -7.79
CA ILE A 40 3.54 3.23 -8.05
C ILE A 40 4.94 3.48 -7.52
N LEU A 41 5.25 3.07 -6.29
CA LEU A 41 6.52 3.33 -5.62
C LEU A 41 7.56 2.26 -6.00
N LYS A 42 7.90 2.22 -7.28
CA LYS A 42 8.94 1.36 -7.87
C LYS A 42 9.85 2.21 -8.75
N ALA A 43 11.13 1.85 -8.88
CA ALA A 43 12.02 2.64 -9.75
C ALA A 43 11.64 2.52 -11.23
N ASP A 44 11.07 1.38 -11.62
CA ASP A 44 10.52 1.14 -12.96
C ASP A 44 9.07 0.63 -12.84
N PRO A 45 8.10 1.54 -12.64
CA PRO A 45 6.69 1.17 -12.59
C PRO A 45 6.22 0.82 -14.01
N ALA A 46 5.31 -0.15 -14.11
CA ALA A 46 4.71 -0.51 -15.39
C ALA A 46 4.03 0.71 -16.04
N GLN A 47 3.97 0.76 -17.38
CA GLN A 47 3.32 1.87 -18.09
C GLN A 47 1.83 2.05 -17.70
N ASN A 48 1.18 0.96 -17.30
CA ASN A 48 -0.19 0.92 -16.80
C ASN A 48 -0.29 0.90 -15.27
N ALA A 49 0.78 1.25 -14.55
CA ALA A 49 0.83 1.26 -13.09
C ALA A 49 -0.30 2.09 -12.45
N VAL A 50 -0.62 3.25 -13.03
CA VAL A 50 -1.73 4.10 -12.57
C VAL A 50 -3.08 3.40 -12.75
N THR A 51 -3.29 2.73 -13.88
CA THR A 51 -4.50 1.94 -14.13
C THR A 51 -4.61 0.79 -13.13
N GLN A 52 -3.54 0.05 -12.91
CA GLN A 52 -3.51 -1.06 -11.94
C GLN A 52 -3.76 -0.57 -10.50
N ALA A 53 -3.13 0.53 -10.10
CA ALA A 53 -3.35 1.13 -8.79
C ALA A 53 -4.80 1.58 -8.63
N ARG A 54 -5.37 2.23 -9.65
CA ARG A 54 -6.79 2.63 -9.66
C ARG A 54 -7.70 1.42 -9.49
N ASP A 55 -7.50 0.37 -10.27
CA ASP A 55 -8.36 -0.82 -10.24
C ASP A 55 -8.25 -1.53 -8.88
N ALA A 56 -7.05 -1.58 -8.30
CA ALA A 56 -6.84 -2.09 -6.95
C ALA A 56 -7.52 -1.23 -5.88
N ILE A 57 -7.52 0.10 -6.01
CA ILE A 57 -8.24 1.01 -5.11
C ILE A 57 -9.74 0.80 -5.22
N VAL A 58 -10.27 0.68 -6.44
CA VAL A 58 -11.69 0.43 -6.67
C VAL A 58 -12.09 -0.91 -6.05
N LYS A 59 -11.29 -1.96 -6.25
CA LYS A 59 -11.50 -3.27 -5.63
C LYS A 59 -11.50 -3.18 -4.10
N LEU A 60 -10.51 -2.52 -3.51
CA LEU A 60 -10.42 -2.32 -2.06
C LEU A 60 -11.65 -1.56 -1.52
N ALA A 61 -12.08 -0.53 -2.23
CA ALA A 61 -13.29 0.22 -1.87
C ALA A 61 -14.54 -0.66 -1.96
N SER A 62 -14.66 -1.51 -2.99
CA SER A 62 -15.77 -2.46 -3.13
C SER A 62 -15.78 -3.51 -2.02
N GLU A 63 -14.63 -4.08 -1.66
CA GLU A 63 -14.51 -5.04 -0.56
C GLU A 63 -14.92 -4.42 0.78
N ARG A 64 -14.59 -3.14 1.00
CA ARG A 64 -14.97 -2.42 2.22
C ARG A 64 -16.41 -1.93 2.23
N ALA A 65 -16.96 -1.63 1.06
CA ALA A 65 -18.37 -1.29 0.91
C ALA A 65 -19.27 -2.51 1.10
N ASN A 66 -18.75 -3.73 0.92
CA ASN A 66 -19.47 -4.98 1.11
C ASN A 66 -18.71 -5.90 2.09
N PRO A 67 -18.61 -5.52 3.38
CA PRO A 67 -17.99 -6.38 4.37
C PRO A 67 -18.82 -7.68 4.46
N PRO A 68 -18.18 -8.85 4.56
CA PRO A 68 -18.92 -10.10 4.79
C PRO A 68 -19.77 -9.95 6.06
N GLU A 69 -21.03 -10.36 5.99
CA GLU A 69 -21.91 -10.35 7.15
C GLU A 69 -21.23 -11.11 8.30
N PRO A 70 -21.21 -10.56 9.52
CA PRO A 70 -20.68 -11.29 10.66
C PRO A 70 -21.47 -12.59 10.80
N GLU A 71 -20.76 -13.73 10.82
CA GLU A 71 -21.38 -15.01 11.19
C GLU A 71 -22.05 -14.82 12.55
N VAL A 72 -23.38 -14.78 12.55
CA VAL A 72 -24.19 -14.85 13.76
C VAL A 72 -23.96 -16.23 14.38
N THR A 73 -22.95 -16.30 15.26
CA THR A 73 -22.82 -17.41 16.20
C THR A 73 -23.99 -17.27 17.18
N ASN A 74 -25.12 -17.91 16.87
CA ASN A 74 -26.19 -18.13 17.83
C ASN A 74 -25.73 -19.26 18.76
N ASP A 75 -25.51 -18.92 20.03
CA ASP A 75 -25.42 -19.87 21.16
C ASP A 75 -26.83 -20.15 21.70
#